data_AF-A0A7W0ERI1-F1
#
_entry.id   AF-A0A7W0ERI1-F1
#
_cell.length_a   1.000
_cell.length_b   1.000
_cell.length_c   1.000
_cell.angle_alpha   90.00
_cell.angle_beta   90.00
_cell.angle_gamma   90.00
#
_symmetry.space_group_name_H-M   'P 1'
#
loop_
_entity.id
_entity.type
_entity.pdbx_description
1 polymer ?
#
loop_
_entity_poly.entity_id
_entity_poly.type
_entity_poly.pdbx_seq_one_letter_code
_entity_poly.pdbx_strand_id
1 'polypeptide(L)'
;NDYDKGPSGWLTFNQFFYRHVKPGKRPIDGLCDDSILVSPADSVIQGQWKIDENSEITVKGLKWSLHELLDGSPFQDRFKGGTYIHMFLNVNDW
;
A
#
# COMPACT_ATOMS: atom_id res chain seq x y z
N ASN A 1 4.48 -9.66 -21.36
CA ASN A 1 3.41 -10.10 -20.43
C ASN A 1 4.05 -10.48 -19.10
N ASP A 2 3.83 -9.67 -18.07
CA ASP A 2 4.45 -9.77 -16.74
C ASP A 2 3.71 -10.69 -15.78
N TYR A 3 2.52 -11.15 -16.15
CA TYR A 3 1.65 -11.95 -15.29
C TYR A 3 1.70 -13.43 -15.65
N ASP A 4 1.60 -14.27 -14.63
CA ASP A 4 1.37 -15.70 -14.79
C ASP A 4 -0.13 -15.95 -14.99
N LYS A 5 -0.45 -16.56 -16.13
CA LYS A 5 -1.81 -16.88 -16.54
C LYS A 5 -2.16 -18.35 -16.22
N GLY A 6 -1.16 -19.19 -15.92
CA GLY A 6 -1.34 -20.64 -15.79
C GLY A 6 -1.80 -21.30 -17.10
N PRO A 7 -1.89 -22.65 -17.11
CA PRO A 7 -2.25 -23.41 -18.31
C PRO A 7 -3.72 -23.25 -18.73
N SER A 8 -4.64 -23.03 -17.79
CA SER A 8 -6.07 -22.83 -18.07
C SER A 8 -6.46 -21.39 -18.40
N GLY A 9 -5.58 -20.42 -18.12
CA GLY A 9 -5.98 -19.02 -18.05
C GLY A 9 -6.81 -18.68 -16.82
N TRP A 10 -7.30 -17.43 -16.80
CA TRP A 10 -8.24 -16.94 -15.79
C TRP A 10 -9.67 -17.29 -16.22
N LEU A 11 -10.35 -18.06 -15.37
CA LEU A 11 -11.73 -18.51 -15.56
C LEU A 11 -12.75 -17.58 -14.91
N THR A 12 -12.31 -16.73 -13.98
CA THR A 12 -13.14 -15.72 -13.32
C THR A 12 -12.46 -14.37 -13.29
N PHE A 13 -13.25 -13.30 -13.16
CA PHE A 13 -12.71 -11.96 -13.00
C PHE A 13 -11.81 -11.85 -11.77
N ASN A 14 -12.19 -12.46 -10.64
CA ASN A 14 -11.37 -12.40 -9.44
C ASN A 14 -10.00 -13.06 -9.66
N GLN A 15 -9.92 -14.20 -10.36
CA GLN A 15 -8.63 -14.81 -10.72
C GLN A 15 -7.74 -13.87 -11.55
N PHE A 16 -8.33 -13.06 -12.42
CA PHE A 16 -7.61 -12.02 -13.15
C PHE A 16 -7.26 -10.81 -12.25
N PHE A 17 -8.14 -10.43 -11.33
CA PHE A 17 -7.96 -9.27 -10.46
C PHE A 17 -6.77 -9.45 -9.51
N TYR A 18 -6.61 -10.62 -8.86
CA TYR A 18 -5.46 -10.93 -8.02
C TYR A 18 -4.33 -11.68 -8.76
N ARG A 19 -4.29 -11.64 -10.10
CA ARG A 19 -3.31 -12.37 -10.92
C ARG A 19 -1.87 -12.25 -10.39
N HIS A 20 -1.11 -13.33 -10.45
CA HIS A 20 0.25 -13.35 -9.92
C HIS A 20 1.24 -12.71 -10.91
N VAL A 21 2.16 -11.92 -10.38
CA VAL A 21 3.30 -11.39 -11.13
C VAL A 21 4.36 -12.48 -11.28
N LYS A 22 5.00 -12.58 -12.44
CA LYS A 22 6.09 -13.53 -12.67
C LYS A 22 7.28 -13.25 -11.74
N PRO A 23 7.97 -14.30 -11.24
CA PRO A 23 9.19 -14.13 -10.46
C PRO A 23 10.21 -13.23 -11.15
N GLY A 24 10.92 -12.41 -10.36
CA GLY A 24 11.98 -11.50 -10.85
C GLY A 24 11.49 -10.19 -11.48
N LYS A 25 10.18 -9.97 -11.62
CA LYS A 25 9.63 -8.70 -12.14
C LYS A 25 9.65 -7.57 -11.12
N ARG A 26 9.53 -7.89 -9.83
CA ARG A 26 9.65 -6.95 -8.72
C ARG A 26 10.83 -7.38 -7.84
N PRO A 27 12.08 -7.11 -8.27
CA PRO A 27 13.23 -7.37 -7.41
C PRO A 27 13.12 -6.50 -6.15
N ILE A 28 13.32 -7.13 -4.99
CA ILE A 28 13.33 -6.44 -3.70
C ILE A 28 14.76 -5.93 -3.47
N ASP A 29 14.90 -4.63 -3.29
CA ASP A 29 16.17 -4.00 -2.95
C ASP A 29 16.49 -4.15 -1.46
N GLY A 30 17.76 -4.05 -1.07
CA GLY A 30 18.17 -4.05 0.34
C GLY A 30 17.91 -5.36 1.08
N LEU A 31 18.04 -6.51 0.42
CA LEU A 31 17.92 -7.81 1.10
C LEU A 31 18.87 -7.87 2.31
N CYS A 32 18.31 -8.06 3.51
CA CYS A 32 19.00 -8.06 4.80
C CYS A 32 19.52 -6.69 5.30
N ASP A 33 19.05 -5.58 4.73
CA ASP A 33 19.31 -4.23 5.24
C ASP A 33 18.03 -3.59 5.83
N ASP A 34 17.95 -3.57 7.15
CA ASP A 34 16.79 -3.04 7.88
C ASP A 34 16.65 -1.50 7.79
N SER A 35 17.61 -0.80 7.20
CA SER A 35 17.55 0.65 6.99
C SER A 35 16.80 1.04 5.71
N ILE A 36 16.53 0.08 4.82
CA ILE A 36 15.90 0.31 3.52
C ILE A 36 14.41 -0.04 3.59
N LEU A 37 13.57 0.93 3.23
CA LEU A 37 12.14 0.73 3.03
C LEU A 37 11.85 0.59 1.53
N VAL A 38 11.22 -0.52 1.13
CA VAL A 38 10.76 -0.76 -0.24
C VAL A 38 9.25 -0.51 -0.38
N SER A 39 8.79 -0.23 -1.60
CA SER A 39 7.35 -0.06 -1.84
C SER A 39 6.59 -1.36 -1.55
N PRO A 40 5.46 -1.30 -0.83
CA PRO A 40 4.69 -2.50 -0.47
C PRO A 40 3.81 -3.02 -1.62
N ALA A 41 3.50 -2.18 -2.60
CA ALA A 41 2.65 -2.50 -3.74
C ALA A 41 3.00 -1.61 -4.93
N ASP A 42 2.60 -2.01 -6.13
CA ASP A 42 2.64 -1.12 -7.27
C ASP A 42 1.49 -0.13 -7.15
N SER A 43 1.84 1.14 -6.98
CA SER A 43 0.91 2.17 -6.56
C SER A 43 1.50 3.55 -6.79
N VAL A 44 0.66 4.57 -6.65
CA VAL A 44 1.08 5.98 -6.69
C VAL A 44 0.94 6.60 -5.32
N ILE A 45 2.01 7.21 -4.82
CA ILE A 45 1.97 8.01 -3.59
C ILE A 45 1.08 9.22 -3.81
N GLN A 46 0.01 9.32 -3.02
CA GLN A 46 -0.90 10.46 -3.02
C GLN A 46 -0.49 11.54 -2.01
N GLY A 47 0.30 11.16 -1.00
CA GLY A 47 0.89 12.09 -0.07
C GLY A 47 1.56 11.40 1.12
N GLN A 48 2.26 12.22 1.90
CA GLN A 48 2.91 11.83 3.14
C GLN A 48 2.73 12.92 4.20
N TRP A 49 2.55 12.52 5.45
CA TRP A 49 2.28 13.42 6.57
C TRP A 49 2.96 12.91 7.83
N LYS A 50 3.30 13.83 8.74
CA LYS A 50 3.71 13.46 10.10
C LYS A 50 2.48 13.07 10.92
N ILE A 51 2.69 12.17 11.88
CA ILE A 51 1.66 11.74 12.82
C ILE A 51 1.87 12.48 14.14
N ASP A 52 0.97 13.41 14.42
CA ASP A 52 0.92 14.32 15.56
C ASP A 52 -0.55 14.51 16.03
N GLU A 53 -0.74 15.36 17.04
CA GLU A 53 -2.05 15.62 17.66
C GLU A 53 -3.06 16.26 16.69
N ASN A 54 -2.58 16.95 15.65
CA ASN A 54 -3.41 17.68 14.67
C ASN A 54 -3.43 16.99 13.29
N SER A 55 -3.11 15.69 13.24
CA SER A 55 -2.92 14.96 11.99
C SER A 55 -4.22 14.75 11.22
N GLU A 56 -4.50 15.71 10.35
CA GLU A 56 -5.54 15.64 9.34
C GLU A 56 -4.95 15.37 7.96
N ILE A 57 -5.59 14.48 7.20
CA ILE A 57 -5.27 14.25 5.79
C ILE A 57 -6.44 14.67 4.92
N THR A 58 -6.14 15.18 3.71
CA THR A 58 -7.16 15.41 2.69
C THR A 58 -7.03 14.32 1.63
N VAL A 59 -8.03 13.44 1.55
CA VAL A 59 -8.09 12.36 0.57
C VAL A 59 -9.38 12.53 -0.24
N LYS A 60 -9.25 12.62 -1.57
CA LYS A 60 -10.37 12.81 -2.51
C LYS A 60 -11.27 14.01 -2.15
N GLY A 61 -10.68 15.10 -1.64
CA GLY A 61 -11.39 16.32 -1.24
C GLY A 61 -12.09 16.25 0.12
N LEU A 62 -11.99 15.14 0.84
CA LEU A 62 -12.50 14.99 2.20
C LEU A 62 -11.36 15.11 3.20
N LYS A 63 -11.59 15.87 4.27
CA LYS A 63 -10.69 15.92 5.43
C LYS A 63 -11.03 14.79 6.39
N TRP A 64 -9.99 14.10 6.85
CA TRP A 64 -10.09 12.97 7.78
C TRP A 64 -9.02 13.07 8.86
N SER A 65 -9.38 12.74 10.09
CA SER A 65 -8.41 12.62 11.17
C SER A 65 -7.70 11.27 11.06
N LEU A 66 -6.37 11.27 11.16
CA LEU A 66 -5.61 10.03 11.16
C LEU A 66 -5.88 9.20 12.42
N HIS A 67 -6.29 9.83 13.53
CA HIS A 67 -6.66 9.14 14.76
C HIS A 67 -7.92 8.28 14.59
N GLU A 68 -8.84 8.67 13.70
CA GLU A 68 -10.04 7.90 13.39
C GLU A 68 -9.73 6.59 12.66
N LEU A 69 -8.59 6.52 11.94
CA LEU A 69 -8.21 5.32 11.18
C LEU A 69 -7.98 4.10 12.09
N LEU A 70 -7.52 4.33 13.32
CA LEU A 70 -7.20 3.30 14.30
C LEU A 70 -8.05 3.42 15.57
N ASP A 71 -9.18 4.12 15.53
CA ASP A 71 -10.03 4.32 16.70
C ASP A 71 -10.47 2.97 17.30
N GLY A 72 -10.30 2.83 18.63
CA GLY A 72 -10.55 1.58 19.36
C GLY A 72 -9.52 0.45 19.14
N SER A 73 -8.47 0.68 18.35
CA SER A 73 -7.40 -0.30 18.13
C SER A 73 -6.42 -0.32 19.31
N PRO A 74 -5.92 -1.50 19.73
CA PRO A 74 -4.81 -1.58 20.70
C PRO A 74 -3.51 -0.94 20.18
N PHE A 75 -3.44 -0.58 18.88
CA PHE A 75 -2.28 0.04 18.26
C PHE A 75 -2.43 1.55 18.02
N GLN A 76 -3.53 2.18 18.47
CA GLN A 76 -3.82 3.60 18.21
C GLN A 76 -2.66 4.55 18.56
N ASP A 77 -1.91 4.24 19.63
CA ASP A 77 -0.80 5.07 20.09
C ASP A 77 0.56 4.67 19.51
N ARG A 78 0.66 3.51 18.84
CA ARG A 78 1.93 2.91 18.39
C ARG A 78 2.66 3.76 17.34
N PHE A 79 1.92 4.59 16.61
CA PHE A 79 2.42 5.34 15.46
C PHE A 79 2.58 6.84 15.73
N LYS A 80 2.35 7.30 16.97
CA LYS A 80 2.55 8.71 17.37
C LYS A 80 4.00 9.15 17.09
N GLY A 81 4.17 10.33 16.50
CA GLY A 81 5.47 10.86 16.06
C GLY A 81 6.00 10.22 14.77
N GLY A 82 5.28 9.25 14.20
CA GLY A 82 5.62 8.56 12.97
C GLY A 82 5.38 9.36 11.70
N THR A 83 5.47 8.67 10.56
CA THR A 83 5.14 9.21 9.24
C THR A 83 4.10 8.31 8.59
N TYR A 84 3.01 8.92 8.11
CA TYR A 84 1.95 8.27 7.36
C TYR A 84 2.18 8.52 5.87
N ILE A 85 2.02 7.48 5.05
CA ILE A 85 2.13 7.55 3.59
C ILE A 85 0.84 6.97 3.00
N HIS A 86 0.16 7.74 2.16
CA HIS A 86 -1.02 7.29 1.43
C HIS A 86 -0.64 6.87 0.02
N MET A 87 -0.96 5.64 -0.33
CA MET A 87 -0.71 5.06 -1.64
C MET A 87 -2.03 4.62 -2.27
N PHE A 88 -2.18 4.85 -3.57
CA PHE A 88 -3.38 4.48 -4.32
C PHE A 88 -3.02 3.45 -5.39
N LEU A 89 -3.80 2.36 -5.41
CA LEU A 89 -3.73 1.31 -6.43
C LEU A 89 -4.87 1.54 -7.44
N ASN A 90 -4.49 1.72 -8.70
CA ASN A 90 -5.38 1.84 -9.83
C ASN A 90 -5.77 0.46 -10.38
N VAL A 91 -6.72 0.41 -11.31
CA VAL A 91 -7.26 -0.83 -11.90
C VAL A 91 -6.23 -1.70 -12.62
N ASN A 92 -5.09 -1.12 -13.01
CA ASN A 92 -4.01 -1.80 -13.71
C ASN A 92 -2.85 -2.18 -12.79
N ASP A 93 -2.89 -1.76 -11.53
CA ASP A 93 -1.84 -1.99 -10.55
C ASP A 93 -1.99 -3.40 -9.92
N TRP A 94 -1.02 -3.80 -9.08
CA TRP A 94 -0.94 -5.15 -8.50
C TRP A 94 -0.19 -5.18 -7.17
#